data_AF-A0A317YKT6-F1
#
_entry.id   AF-A0A317YKT6-F1
#
_cell.length_a   1.000
_cell.length_b   1.000
_cell.length_c   1.000
_cell.angle_alpha   90.00
_cell.angle_beta   90.00
_cell.angle_gamma   90.00
#
_symmetry.space_group_name_H-M   'P 1'
#
loop_
_entity.id
_entity.type
_entity.pdbx_description
1 polymer ?
#
loop_
_entity_poly.entity_id
_entity_poly.type
_entity_poly.pdbx_seq_one_letter_code
_entity_poly.pdbx_strand_id
1 'polypeptide(L)' 'MDHLAIDFKPHSYQKYAIDKVIDNEKYGLFLDMGLGKTVSTLTAFSELQLLDTKKMLVIAPKQVAKDT' A
#
# COMPACT_ATOMS: atom_id res chain seq x y z
N MET A 1 -8.06 23.72 -0.94
CA MET A 1 -7.11 22.70 -0.45
C MET A 1 -7.29 21.49 -1.35
N ASP A 2 -6.89 21.62 -2.60
CA ASP A 2 -7.07 20.57 -3.61
C ASP A 2 -5.69 20.05 -3.99
N HIS A 3 -5.17 19.18 -3.14
CA HIS A 3 -4.10 18.27 -3.50
C HIS A 3 -4.64 16.87 -3.25
N LEU A 4 -5.69 16.47 -3.97
CA LEU A 4 -6.18 15.10 -3.92
C LEU A 4 -5.81 14.36 -5.21
N ALA A 5 -4.96 13.37 -5.00
CA ALA A 5 -4.91 12.08 -5.65
C ALA A 5 -4.89 12.07 -7.19
N ILE A 6 -3.80 11.53 -7.73
CA ILE A 6 -3.86 10.78 -8.99
C ILE A 6 -5.10 9.87 -8.90
N ASP A 7 -6.02 9.93 -9.88
CA ASP A 7 -7.18 9.04 -9.98
C ASP A 7 -6.66 7.61 -10.22
N PHE A 8 -6.22 6.96 -9.15
CA PHE A 8 -5.66 5.63 -9.16
C PHE A 8 -6.81 4.63 -9.24
N LYS A 9 -6.96 4.03 -10.42
CA LYS A 9 -7.87 2.91 -10.65
C LYS A 9 -7.06 1.63 -10.60
N PRO A 10 -7.10 0.88 -9.49
CA PRO A 10 -6.32 -0.34 -9.38
C PRO A 10 -6.73 -1.33 -10.46
N HIS A 11 -5.75 -1.94 -11.12
CA HIS A 11 -6.01 -3.16 -11.87
C HIS A 11 -6.56 -4.24 -10.94
N SER A 12 -7.25 -5.23 -11.49
CA SER A 12 -7.91 -6.29 -10.69
C SER A 12 -6.95 -6.99 -9.72
N TYR A 13 -5.69 -7.20 -10.12
CA TYR A 13 -4.67 -7.81 -9.26
C TYR A 13 -4.21 -6.88 -8.12
N GLN A 14 -4.17 -5.57 -8.34
CA GLN A 14 -3.85 -4.58 -7.30
C GLN A 14 -5.00 -4.48 -6.32
N LYS A 15 -6.25 -4.45 -6.80
CA LYS A 15 -7.43 -4.49 -5.94
C LYS A 15 -7.42 -5.73 -5.05
N TYR A 16 -7.20 -6.91 -5.65
CA TYR A 16 -7.07 -8.14 -4.88
C TYR A 16 -5.97 -8.05 -3.81
N ALA A 17 -4.80 -7.51 -4.15
CA ALA A 17 -3.70 -7.33 -3.20
C ALA A 17 -4.07 -6.36 -2.05
N ILE A 18 -4.72 -5.24 -2.36
CA ILE A 18 -5.20 -4.23 -1.40
C ILE A 18 -6.18 -4.88 -0.43
N ASP A 19 -7.23 -5.51 -0.96
CA ASP A 19 -8.28 -6.15 -0.15
C ASP A 19 -7.66 -7.22 0.78
N LYS A 20 -6.69 -8.02 0.29
CA LYS A 20 -5.98 -9.00 1.12
C LYS A 20 -5.16 -8.39 2.25
N VAL A 21 -4.55 -7.22 2.05
CA VAL A 21 -3.83 -6.51 3.12
C VAL A 21 -4.80 -5.99 4.18
N ILE A 22 -5.99 -5.52 3.80
CA ILE A 22 -6.99 -4.98 4.72
C ILE A 22 -7.67 -6.09 5.53
N ASP A 23 -8.05 -7.19 4.87
CA ASP A 23 -8.84 -8.27 5.46
C ASP A 23 -8.05 -9.16 6.43
N ASN A 24 -6.72 -9.03 6.47
CA ASN A 24 -5.85 -9.92 7.24
C ASN A 24 -4.95 -9.10 8.17
N GLU A 25 -4.96 -9.42 9.47
CA GLU A 25 -4.08 -8.78 10.46
C GLU A 25 -2.59 -8.92 10.10
N LYS A 26 -2.21 -10.02 9.44
CA LYS A 26 -0.84 -10.32 8.98
C LYS A 26 -0.89 -10.95 7.58
N TYR A 27 -0.20 -10.35 6.62
CA TYR A 27 -0.23 -10.82 5.23
C TYR A 27 1.13 -10.67 4.52
N GLY A 28 1.55 -11.69 3.79
CA GLY A 28 2.76 -11.69 2.97
C GLY A 28 2.43 -11.43 1.50
N LEU A 29 2.64 -10.20 1.03
CA LEU A 29 2.38 -9.82 -0.36
C LEU A 29 3.63 -10.01 -1.23
N PHE A 30 3.66 -11.10 -2.00
CA PHE A 30 4.71 -11.38 -2.98
C PHE A 30 4.26 -10.95 -4.38
N LEU A 31 4.83 -9.87 -4.90
CA LEU A 31 4.55 -9.34 -6.23
C LEU A 31 5.85 -9.01 -6.96
N ASP A 32 5.89 -9.32 -8.26
CA ASP A 32 7.03 -9.01 -9.13
C ASP A 32 7.26 -7.50 -9.28
N MET A 33 8.44 -7.15 -9.81
CA MET A 33 8.82 -5.77 -10.07
C MET A 33 7.84 -5.10 -11.06
N GLY A 34 7.57 -3.80 -10.86
CA GLY A 34 6.66 -3.04 -11.72
C GLY A 34 5.17 -3.24 -11.47
N LEU A 35 4.74 -4.22 -10.64
CA LEU A 35 3.32 -4.49 -10.39
C LEU A 35 2.63 -3.50 -9.44
N GLY A 36 3.29 -2.40 -9.05
CA GLY A 36 2.67 -1.40 -8.17
C GLY A 36 2.53 -1.85 -6.72
N LYS A 37 3.56 -2.52 -6.18
CA LYS A 37 3.66 -2.84 -4.74
C LYS A 37 3.44 -1.61 -3.86
N THR A 38 4.16 -0.53 -4.15
CA THR A 38 4.09 0.72 -3.38
C THR A 38 2.69 1.33 -3.40
N VAL A 39 2.10 1.50 -4.59
CA VAL A 39 0.75 2.08 -4.69
C VAL A 39 -0.30 1.21 -4.01
N SER A 40 -0.22 -0.12 -4.16
CA SER A 40 -1.15 -1.05 -3.49
C SER A 40 -1.04 -0.97 -1.96
N THR A 41 0.19 -0.94 -1.42
CA THR A 41 0.41 -0.83 0.03
C THR A 41 -0.07 0.52 0.58
N LEU A 42 0.20 1.62 -0.12
CA LEU A 42 -0.22 2.96 0.33
C LEU A 42 -1.74 3.14 0.25
N THR A 43 -2.39 2.57 -0.77
CA THR A 43 -3.86 2.58 -0.87
C THR A 43 -4.49 1.80 0.28
N ALA A 44 -4.05 0.56 0.53
CA ALA A 44 -4.55 -0.24 1.65
C ALA A 44 -4.36 0.48 3.00
N PHE A 45 -3.21 1.14 3.17
CA PHE A 45 -2.96 1.93 4.36
C PHE A 45 -3.90 3.11 4.52
N SER A 46 -4.13 3.89 3.46
CA SER A 46 -5.05 5.03 3.51
C SER A 46 -6.44 4.60 3.98
N GLU A 47 -6.89 3.41 3.60
CA GLU A 47 -8.15 2.84 4.08
C GLU A 47 -8.07 2.46 5.57
N LEU A 48 -7.01 1.77 5.99
CA LEU A 48 -6.78 1.42 7.40
C LEU A 48 -6.62 2.64 8.33
N GLN A 49 -6.10 3.76 7.82
CA GLN A 49 -6.00 5.02 8.57
C GLN A 49 -7.36 5.63 8.90
N LEU A 50 -8.34 5.47 7.99
CA LEU A 50 -9.71 5.92 8.23
C LEU A 50 -10.42 5.08 9.31
N LEU A 51 -9.97 3.83 9.50
CA LEU A 51 -10.60 2.89 10.43
C LEU A 51 -10.09 3.06 11.87
N ASP A 52 -8.76 3.06 12.11
CA ASP A 52 -8.19 3.40 13.45
C ASP A 52 -6.64 3.56 13.47
N THR A 53 -5.96 3.56 12.32
CA THR A 53 -4.48 3.50 12.31
C THR A 53 -3.84 4.89 12.17
N LYS A 54 -3.30 5.45 13.26
CA LYS A 54 -2.66 6.79 13.22
C LYS A 54 -1.21 6.82 12.76
N LYS A 55 -0.45 5.72 12.89
CA LYS A 55 0.98 5.66 12.58
C LYS A 55 1.35 4.34 11.91
N MET A 56 2.23 4.40 10.91
CA MET A 56 2.82 3.24 10.26
C MET A 56 4.32 3.18 10.51
N LEU A 57 4.84 1.97 10.73
CA LEU A 57 6.26 1.67 10.63
C LEU A 57 6.54 0.95 9.31
N VAL A 58 7.34 1.57 8.44
CA VAL A 58 7.88 0.92 7.25
C VAL A 58 9.29 0.44 7.56
N ILE A 59 9.57 -0.83 7.31
CA ILE A 59 10.89 -1.42 7.49
C ILE A 59 11.40 -1.87 6.12
N ALA A 60 12.58 -1.40 5.73
CA ALA A 60 13.24 -1.78 4.49
C ALA A 60 14.77 -1.83 4.68
N PRO A 61 15.51 -2.56 3.83
CA PRO A 61 16.97 -2.49 3.80
C PRO A 61 17.44 -1.04 3.64
N LYS A 62 18.58 -0.67 4.25
CA LYS A 62 19.10 0.72 4.28
C LYS A 62 19.14 1.40 2.92
N GLN A 63 19.53 0.67 1.87
CA GLN A 63 19.61 1.23 0.52
C GLN A 63 18.22 1.48 -0.07
N VAL A 64 17.29 0.53 0.11
CA VAL A 64 15.90 0.68 -0.34
C VAL A 64 15.23 1.86 0.34
N ALA A 65 15.45 2.04 1.65
CA ALA A 65 14.88 3.14 2.42
C ALA A 65 15.42 4.53 2.02
N LYS A 66 16.57 4.61 1.33
CA LYS A 66 17.12 5.87 0.82
C LYS A 66 16.56 6.26 -0.54
N ASP A 67 16.19 5.27 -1.33
CA ASP A 67 15.86 5.44 -2.75
C ASP A 67 14.34 5.35 -3.03
N THR A 68 13.51 5.11 -2.02
CA THR A 68 12.04 4.97 -2.13
C THR A 68 11.30 6.21 -1.64
#